data_AF-A0A8S4DF94-F1
#
_entry.id   AF-A0A8S4DF94-F1
#
_cell.length_a   1.000
_cell.length_b   1.000
_cell.length_c   1.000
_cell.angle_alpha   90.00
_cell.angle_beta   90.00
_cell.angle_gamma   90.00
#
_symmetry.space_group_name_H-M   'P 1'
#
loop_
_entity.id
_entity.type
_entity.pdbx_description
1 polymer ?
#
loop_
_entity_poly.entity_id
_entity_poly.type
_entity_poly.pdbx_seq_one_letter_code
_entity_poly.pdbx_strand_id
1 'polypeptide(L)'
;MAGRSRGIQGHHNSCYLDATLFAMFTFTSVFDSLLYRPPEPEDCAQYSEVQRVLREEVVNPLRKHGYVRADRVMKLRTLLERLSDVPGLTSEEKDPEEFLNGLVAQILRAEPFLKLSSGQESYCYQLFVEKDESVSLPTVQQLLEQSFATSGVKLSEVPAALIIQMPRFGKNYKLYPRLLPSPLLDVTDLIEGLPRQCTVCGALARWECAACAGRCGAGLESTAFCAPCLRLAHRPRPHHQATPLAVSEELTTILESCPVPRVYMELFAVLCIETSHYVAFVKAGAGNDAPWCFFDSMADRKGTCL
;
A
#
# COMPACT_ATOMS: atom_id res chain seq x y z
N MET A 1 5.13 -5.47 23.41
CA MET A 1 5.02 -6.57 22.42
C MET A 1 6.36 -7.21 22.03
N ALA A 2 7.51 -6.84 22.62
CA ALA A 2 8.80 -7.47 22.29
C ALA A 2 9.08 -8.71 23.17
N GLY A 3 9.76 -9.70 22.59
CA GLY A 3 10.20 -10.93 23.27
C GLY A 3 9.74 -12.21 22.57
N ARG A 4 10.22 -13.37 23.05
CA ARG A 4 9.76 -14.69 22.59
C ARG A 4 8.29 -14.89 22.93
N SER A 5 7.59 -15.70 22.13
CA SER A 5 6.16 -15.98 22.31
C SER A 5 5.29 -14.72 22.34
N ARG A 6 5.57 -13.80 21.40
CA ARG A 6 4.80 -12.59 21.12
C ARG A 6 4.34 -12.58 19.67
N GLY A 7 3.27 -11.85 19.39
CA GLY A 7 2.65 -11.78 18.07
C GLY A 7 1.72 -12.95 17.79
N ILE A 8 1.55 -13.30 16.53
CA ILE A 8 0.66 -14.38 16.10
C ILE A 8 1.46 -15.68 15.97
N GLN A 9 1.02 -16.74 16.65
CA GLN A 9 1.66 -18.05 16.57
C GLN A 9 1.38 -18.72 15.22
N GLY A 10 2.43 -19.03 14.46
CA GLY A 10 2.30 -19.71 13.17
C GLY A 10 2.03 -21.21 13.28
N HIS A 11 1.27 -21.73 12.31
CA HIS A 11 0.90 -23.14 12.22
C HIS A 11 0.54 -23.53 10.76
N HIS A 12 1.16 -24.60 10.24
CA HIS A 12 0.89 -25.17 8.90
C HIS A 12 0.76 -24.11 7.79
N ASN A 13 1.89 -23.60 7.31
CA ASN A 13 1.98 -22.65 6.19
C ASN A 13 1.16 -21.36 6.36
N SER A 14 0.88 -20.92 7.61
CA SER A 14 0.09 -19.72 7.90
C SER A 14 0.84 -18.39 7.79
N CYS A 15 2.14 -18.38 7.51
CA CYS A 15 2.98 -17.19 7.65
C CYS A 15 2.49 -16.00 6.81
N TYR A 16 1.95 -16.23 5.61
CA TYR A 16 1.33 -15.19 4.78
C TYR A 16 0.20 -14.45 5.51
N LEU A 17 -0.65 -15.20 6.21
CA LEU A 17 -1.79 -14.67 6.95
C LEU A 17 -1.33 -14.04 8.27
N ASP A 18 -0.46 -14.71 9.02
CA ASP A 18 0.04 -14.23 10.30
C ASP A 18 0.76 -12.89 10.14
N ALA A 19 1.68 -12.80 9.17
CA ALA A 19 2.44 -11.59 8.89
C ALA A 19 1.51 -10.45 8.43
N THR A 20 0.53 -10.75 7.56
CA THR A 20 -0.42 -9.75 7.04
C THR A 20 -1.32 -9.22 8.14
N LEU A 21 -1.92 -10.09 8.97
CA LEU A 21 -2.74 -9.66 10.11
C LEU A 21 -1.91 -8.86 11.12
N PHE A 22 -0.67 -9.27 11.38
CA PHE A 22 0.22 -8.54 12.26
C PHE A 22 0.53 -7.14 11.70
N ALA A 23 0.82 -7.02 10.40
CA ALA A 23 1.04 -5.74 9.75
C ALA A 23 -0.20 -4.82 9.80
N MET A 24 -1.38 -5.36 9.48
CA MET A 24 -2.62 -4.57 9.39
C MET A 24 -3.19 -4.15 10.74
N PHE A 25 -3.05 -4.94 11.81
CA PHE A 25 -3.84 -4.71 13.02
C PHE A 25 -3.05 -4.46 14.30
N THR A 26 -1.72 -4.65 14.32
CA THR A 26 -1.00 -4.63 15.61
C THR A 26 -0.85 -3.23 16.21
N PHE A 27 -0.39 -2.26 15.41
CA PHE A 27 -0.05 -0.90 15.88
C PHE A 27 -0.75 0.22 15.10
N THR A 28 -1.54 -0.12 14.10
CA THR A 28 -2.32 0.83 13.30
C THR A 28 -3.82 0.59 13.48
N SER A 29 -4.60 1.66 13.37
CA SER A 29 -6.07 1.64 13.38
C SER A 29 -6.66 1.93 11.99
N VAL A 30 -5.84 2.05 10.95
CA VAL A 30 -6.28 2.35 9.56
C VAL A 30 -7.35 1.37 9.08
N PHE A 31 -7.28 0.11 9.53
CA PHE A 31 -8.19 -0.96 9.13
C PHE A 31 -9.28 -1.26 10.18
N ASP A 32 -9.42 -0.45 11.23
CA ASP A 32 -10.39 -0.74 12.30
C ASP A 32 -11.83 -0.63 11.83
N SER A 33 -12.10 0.16 10.77
CA SER A 33 -13.42 0.22 10.13
C SER A 33 -13.91 -1.18 9.73
N LEU A 34 -13.02 -2.07 9.30
CA LEU A 34 -13.32 -3.47 8.96
C LEU A 34 -13.86 -4.28 10.16
N LEU A 35 -13.41 -3.94 11.38
CA LEU A 35 -13.74 -4.65 12.61
C LEU A 35 -15.07 -4.19 13.23
N TYR A 36 -15.54 -3.01 12.84
CA TYR A 36 -16.70 -2.34 13.44
C TYR A 36 -17.82 -2.01 12.44
N ARG A 37 -17.64 -2.23 11.14
CA ARG A 37 -18.69 -2.03 10.13
C ARG A 37 -19.92 -2.90 10.47
N PRO A 38 -21.11 -2.31 10.62
CA PRO A 38 -22.32 -3.08 10.89
C PRO A 38 -22.67 -3.99 9.70
N PRO A 39 -23.34 -5.14 9.93
CA PRO A 39 -23.81 -6.00 8.86
C PRO A 39 -24.87 -5.30 8.00
N GLU A 40 -24.74 -5.42 6.70
CA GLU A 40 -25.69 -4.93 5.70
C GLU A 40 -26.49 -6.08 5.07
N PRO A 41 -27.66 -5.82 4.47
CA PRO A 41 -28.52 -6.85 3.88
C PRO A 41 -27.85 -7.72 2.81
N GLU A 42 -26.85 -7.16 2.10
CA GLU A 42 -26.13 -7.83 1.02
C GLU A 42 -24.94 -8.68 1.51
N ASP A 43 -24.66 -8.68 2.82
CA ASP A 43 -23.56 -9.46 3.41
C ASP A 43 -23.93 -10.94 3.60
N CYS A 44 -22.90 -11.80 3.68
CA CYS A 44 -23.11 -13.21 3.93
C CYS A 44 -23.64 -13.47 5.36
N ALA A 45 -24.39 -14.56 5.53
CA ALA A 45 -24.97 -14.92 6.83
C ALA A 45 -23.93 -15.08 7.96
N GLN A 46 -22.69 -15.43 7.60
CA GLN A 46 -21.57 -15.63 8.52
C GLN A 46 -20.70 -14.38 8.70
N TYR A 47 -21.04 -13.24 8.09
CA TYR A 47 -20.29 -11.98 8.21
C TYR A 47 -20.01 -11.63 9.68
N SER A 48 -21.05 -11.66 10.51
CA SER A 48 -20.94 -11.35 11.94
C SER A 48 -20.04 -12.34 12.68
N GLU A 49 -20.03 -13.62 12.26
CA GLU A 49 -19.14 -14.63 12.85
C GLU A 49 -17.68 -14.34 12.49
N VAL A 50 -17.38 -14.07 11.22
CA VAL A 50 -16.01 -13.77 10.75
C VAL A 50 -15.50 -12.49 11.41
N GLN A 51 -16.29 -11.42 11.41
CA GLN A 51 -15.92 -10.16 12.04
C GLN A 51 -15.67 -10.34 13.54
N ARG A 52 -16.53 -11.10 14.24
CA ARG A 52 -16.35 -11.40 15.68
C ARG A 52 -15.06 -12.19 15.92
N VAL A 53 -14.76 -13.21 15.13
CA VAL A 53 -13.51 -14.00 15.27
C VAL A 53 -12.29 -13.12 15.02
N LEU A 54 -12.28 -12.35 13.93
CA LEU A 54 -11.18 -11.43 13.62
C LEU A 54 -10.97 -10.41 14.75
N ARG A 55 -12.04 -9.76 15.21
CA ARG A 55 -11.96 -8.72 16.24
C ARG A 55 -11.64 -9.28 17.62
N GLU A 56 -12.42 -10.23 18.11
CA GLU A 56 -12.40 -10.64 19.53
C GLU A 56 -11.43 -11.77 19.82
N GLU A 57 -11.15 -12.63 18.85
CA GLU A 57 -10.27 -13.79 19.03
C GLU A 57 -8.86 -13.57 18.47
N VAL A 58 -8.68 -12.61 17.56
CA VAL A 58 -7.36 -12.29 16.95
C VAL A 58 -6.88 -10.88 17.32
N VAL A 59 -7.53 -9.82 16.84
CA VAL A 59 -7.01 -8.43 16.96
C VAL A 59 -7.00 -7.95 18.40
N ASN A 60 -8.08 -8.11 19.15
CA ASN A 60 -8.15 -7.66 20.55
C ASN A 60 -7.12 -8.38 21.44
N PRO A 61 -6.98 -9.72 21.38
CA PRO A 61 -5.92 -10.40 22.12
C PRO A 61 -4.51 -9.99 21.67
N LEU A 62 -4.29 -9.77 20.37
CA LEU A 62 -3.01 -9.30 19.85
C LEU A 62 -2.63 -7.94 20.44
N ARG A 63 -3.56 -6.96 20.42
CA ARG A 63 -3.32 -5.62 20.96
C ARG A 63 -3.19 -5.61 22.48
N LYS A 64 -4.04 -6.37 23.19
CA LYS A 64 -4.12 -6.35 24.66
C LYS A 64 -3.04 -7.20 25.33
N HIS A 65 -2.78 -8.39 24.81
CA HIS A 65 -1.88 -9.37 25.41
C HIS A 65 -0.56 -9.51 24.65
N GLY A 66 -0.49 -9.00 23.41
CA GLY A 66 0.70 -9.12 22.57
C GLY A 66 0.96 -10.54 22.08
N TYR A 67 -0.04 -11.43 22.13
CA TYR A 67 0.09 -12.82 21.70
C TYR A 67 -1.27 -13.42 21.29
N VAL A 68 -1.29 -14.17 20.18
CA VAL A 68 -2.43 -14.93 19.69
C VAL A 68 -2.00 -16.35 19.38
N ARG A 69 -2.74 -17.33 19.91
CA ARG A 69 -2.47 -18.74 19.65
C ARG A 69 -2.96 -19.16 18.26
N ALA A 70 -2.28 -20.15 17.69
CA ALA A 70 -2.57 -20.67 16.35
C ALA A 70 -4.00 -21.22 16.19
N ASP A 71 -4.63 -21.73 17.25
CA ASP A 71 -6.01 -22.25 17.19
C ASP A 71 -7.04 -21.16 16.84
N ARG A 72 -6.80 -19.91 17.27
CA ARG A 72 -7.67 -18.77 16.94
C ARG A 72 -7.54 -18.38 15.48
N VAL A 73 -6.31 -18.41 14.96
CA VAL A 73 -6.02 -18.14 13.55
C VAL A 73 -6.57 -19.25 12.66
N MET A 74 -6.44 -20.51 13.09
CA MET A 74 -6.99 -21.66 12.35
C MET A 74 -8.51 -21.57 12.23
N LYS A 75 -9.21 -21.12 13.28
CA LYS A 75 -10.64 -20.86 13.22
C LYS A 75 -11.00 -19.85 12.13
N LEU A 76 -10.24 -18.75 12.03
CA LEU A 76 -10.39 -17.78 10.95
C LEU A 76 -10.14 -18.44 9.58
N ARG A 77 -9.05 -19.19 9.41
CA ARG A 77 -8.73 -19.92 8.17
C ARG A 77 -9.85 -20.86 7.73
N THR A 78 -10.45 -21.61 8.65
CA THR A 78 -11.57 -22.52 8.36
C THR A 78 -12.82 -21.76 7.91
N LEU A 79 -13.09 -20.58 8.48
CA LEU A 79 -14.19 -19.74 8.01
C LEU A 79 -13.91 -19.20 6.61
N LEU A 80 -12.69 -18.72 6.35
CA LEU A 80 -12.30 -18.21 5.04
C LEU A 80 -12.34 -19.29 3.96
N GLU A 81 -11.83 -20.50 4.21
CA GLU A 81 -11.89 -21.64 3.28
C GLU A 81 -13.33 -22.00 2.89
N ARG A 82 -14.28 -21.86 3.82
CA ARG A 82 -15.69 -22.18 3.57
C ARG A 82 -16.42 -21.08 2.81
N LEU A 83 -16.00 -19.83 2.97
CA LEU A 83 -16.78 -18.65 2.55
C LEU A 83 -16.15 -17.88 1.39
N SER A 84 -14.85 -18.06 1.13
CA SER A 84 -14.14 -17.42 0.02
C SER A 84 -13.86 -18.43 -1.09
N ASP A 85 -13.60 -17.92 -2.29
CA ASP A 85 -13.25 -18.72 -3.46
C ASP A 85 -11.77 -19.16 -3.47
N VAL A 86 -11.04 -18.96 -2.36
CA VAL A 86 -9.61 -19.28 -2.25
C VAL A 86 -9.43 -20.66 -1.61
N PRO A 87 -9.12 -21.71 -2.40
CA PRO A 87 -8.97 -23.06 -1.87
C PRO A 87 -7.64 -23.22 -1.14
N GLY A 88 -7.55 -24.13 -0.17
CA GLY A 88 -6.29 -24.50 0.48
C GLY A 88 -5.79 -23.47 1.50
N LEU A 89 -6.63 -22.50 1.90
CA LEU A 89 -6.32 -21.55 2.96
C LEU A 89 -5.95 -22.24 4.28
N THR A 90 -6.42 -23.46 4.54
CA THR A 90 -6.15 -24.22 5.78
C THR A 90 -4.85 -25.04 5.78
N SER A 91 -4.24 -25.31 4.62
CA SER A 91 -3.11 -26.24 4.49
C SER A 91 -1.95 -25.72 3.65
N GLU A 92 -2.22 -24.86 2.68
CA GLU A 92 -1.24 -24.35 1.72
C GLU A 92 -0.77 -22.94 2.07
N GLU A 93 0.42 -22.61 1.59
CA GLU A 93 0.91 -21.22 1.56
C GLU A 93 0.22 -20.48 0.42
N LYS A 94 -0.24 -19.25 0.68
CA LYS A 94 -0.93 -18.39 -0.30
C LYS A 94 -0.23 -17.04 -0.41
N ASP A 95 -0.57 -16.30 -1.46
CA ASP A 95 -0.16 -14.90 -1.56
C ASP A 95 -0.97 -14.03 -0.58
N PRO A 96 -0.34 -13.08 0.13
CA PRO A 96 -1.04 -12.07 0.92
C PRO A 96 -2.16 -11.34 0.15
N GLU A 97 -2.01 -11.13 -1.16
CA GLU A 97 -3.05 -10.52 -2.00
C GLU A 97 -4.30 -11.40 -2.10
N GLU A 98 -4.13 -12.71 -2.32
CA GLU A 98 -5.25 -13.66 -2.36
C GLU A 98 -6.00 -13.68 -1.03
N PHE A 99 -5.25 -13.66 0.08
CA PHE A 99 -5.82 -13.55 1.42
C PHE A 99 -6.58 -12.23 1.63
N LEU A 100 -5.98 -11.10 1.22
CA LEU A 100 -6.59 -9.78 1.36
C LEU A 100 -7.89 -9.70 0.57
N ASN A 101 -7.91 -10.19 -0.67
CA ASN A 101 -9.12 -10.24 -1.49
C ASN A 101 -10.19 -11.17 -0.88
N GLY A 102 -9.81 -12.35 -0.38
CA GLY A 102 -10.74 -13.27 0.27
C GLY A 102 -11.37 -12.68 1.54
N LEU A 103 -10.58 -12.08 2.42
CA LEU A 103 -11.07 -11.50 3.68
C LEU A 103 -11.79 -10.16 3.45
N VAL A 104 -11.12 -9.20 2.81
CA VAL A 104 -11.57 -7.80 2.75
C VAL A 104 -12.62 -7.61 1.66
N ALA A 105 -12.41 -8.18 0.47
CA ALA A 105 -13.32 -7.99 -0.65
C ALA A 105 -14.53 -8.91 -0.59
N GLN A 106 -14.32 -10.22 -0.46
CA GLN A 106 -15.41 -11.20 -0.57
C GLN A 106 -16.24 -11.28 0.70
N ILE A 107 -15.60 -11.30 1.87
CA ILE A 107 -16.29 -11.56 3.13
C ILE A 107 -16.68 -10.27 3.84
N LEU A 108 -15.74 -9.37 4.06
CA LEU A 108 -16.02 -8.12 4.78
C LEU A 108 -16.67 -7.04 3.88
N ARG A 109 -16.61 -7.22 2.55
CA ARG A 109 -17.19 -6.33 1.54
C ARG A 109 -16.84 -4.86 1.78
N ALA A 110 -15.57 -4.63 2.10
CA ALA A 110 -15.08 -3.27 2.29
C ALA A 110 -15.02 -2.53 0.95
N GLU A 111 -15.04 -1.20 0.99
CA GLU A 111 -14.70 -0.42 -0.20
C GLU A 111 -13.22 -0.62 -0.57
N PRO A 112 -12.89 -0.72 -1.87
CA PRO A 112 -11.51 -0.76 -2.33
C PRO A 112 -10.70 0.43 -1.82
N PHE A 113 -9.47 0.17 -1.37
CA PHE A 113 -8.61 1.23 -0.83
C PHE A 113 -8.09 2.17 -1.92
N LEU A 114 -8.05 1.71 -3.16
CA LEU A 114 -7.50 2.42 -4.31
C LEU A 114 -8.55 2.52 -5.42
N LYS A 115 -8.78 3.75 -5.87
CA LYS A 115 -9.59 4.06 -7.06
C LYS A 115 -8.70 4.79 -8.06
N LEU A 116 -8.57 4.23 -9.26
CA LEU A 116 -7.74 4.78 -10.32
C LEU A 116 -8.57 5.54 -11.34
N SER A 117 -7.98 6.56 -11.95
CA SER A 117 -8.59 7.36 -13.02
C SER A 117 -9.00 6.54 -14.26
N SER A 118 -8.49 5.31 -14.40
CA SER A 118 -8.91 4.33 -15.41
C SER A 118 -10.28 3.67 -15.12
N GLY A 119 -10.85 3.92 -13.93
CA GLY A 119 -12.06 3.25 -13.43
C GLY A 119 -11.78 1.90 -12.76
N GLN A 120 -10.51 1.52 -12.60
CA GLN A 120 -10.11 0.31 -11.87
C GLN A 120 -10.09 0.57 -10.36
N GLU A 121 -10.61 -0.39 -9.60
CA GLU A 121 -10.60 -0.37 -8.14
C GLU A 121 -9.87 -1.61 -7.59
N SER A 122 -9.03 -1.42 -6.57
CA SER A 122 -8.23 -2.50 -5.97
C SER A 122 -7.89 -2.21 -4.51
N TYR A 123 -7.42 -3.24 -3.79
CA TYR A 123 -6.87 -3.12 -2.44
C TYR A 123 -5.35 -2.96 -2.41
N CYS A 124 -4.67 -3.33 -3.50
CA CYS A 124 -3.23 -3.21 -3.66
C CYS A 124 -2.85 -2.68 -5.05
N TYR A 125 -1.71 -2.00 -5.13
CA TYR A 125 -1.13 -1.51 -6.37
C TYR A 125 0.15 -2.28 -6.69
N GLN A 126 0.14 -3.01 -7.80
CA GLN A 126 1.33 -3.67 -8.33
C GLN A 126 2.19 -2.65 -9.09
N LEU A 127 3.46 -2.53 -8.70
CA LEU A 127 4.42 -1.70 -9.43
C LEU A 127 4.77 -2.35 -10.77
N PHE A 128 4.59 -1.58 -11.84
CA PHE A 128 5.00 -1.91 -13.21
C PHE A 128 6.10 -0.94 -13.64
N VAL A 129 7.36 -1.36 -13.48
CA VAL A 129 8.53 -0.53 -13.79
C VAL A 129 9.51 -1.29 -14.67
N GLU A 130 10.16 -0.57 -15.57
CA GLU A 130 11.31 -1.06 -16.31
C GLU A 130 12.58 -0.86 -15.48
N LYS A 131 13.50 -1.84 -15.56
CA LYS A 131 14.75 -1.77 -14.81
C LYS A 131 15.67 -0.70 -15.40
N ASP A 132 16.06 0.26 -14.56
CA ASP A 132 17.12 1.21 -14.85
C ASP A 132 18.45 0.63 -14.34
N GLU A 133 19.32 0.20 -15.25
CA GLU A 133 20.63 -0.37 -14.91
C GLU A 133 21.58 0.65 -14.25
N SER A 134 21.29 1.95 -14.34
CA SER A 134 22.07 3.00 -13.68
C SER A 134 21.74 3.13 -12.18
N VAL A 135 20.57 2.64 -11.75
CA VAL A 135 20.08 2.75 -10.38
C VAL A 135 20.21 1.42 -9.65
N SER A 136 21.16 1.34 -8.72
CA SER A 136 21.42 0.11 -7.94
C SER A 136 20.53 -0.05 -6.69
N LEU A 137 19.98 1.06 -6.19
CA LEU A 137 19.14 1.09 -4.99
C LEU A 137 18.01 2.12 -5.17
N PRO A 138 16.93 1.76 -5.88
CA PRO A 138 15.80 2.66 -6.06
C PRO A 138 15.00 2.81 -4.76
N THR A 139 14.42 3.98 -4.56
CA THR A 139 13.45 4.23 -3.49
C THR A 139 12.05 3.80 -3.92
N VAL A 140 11.18 3.48 -2.95
CA VAL A 140 9.77 3.18 -3.25
C VAL A 140 9.06 4.36 -3.92
N GLN A 141 9.38 5.60 -3.53
CA GLN A 141 8.87 6.81 -4.18
C GLN A 141 9.17 6.81 -5.69
N GLN A 142 10.43 6.59 -6.07
CA GLN A 142 10.84 6.59 -7.47
C GLN A 142 10.14 5.50 -8.29
N LEU A 143 10.05 4.29 -7.73
CA LEU A 143 9.37 3.17 -8.43
C LEU A 143 7.87 3.43 -8.58
N LEU A 144 7.22 4.02 -7.58
CA LEU A 144 5.81 4.36 -7.64
C LEU A 144 5.53 5.43 -8.70
N GLU A 145 6.29 6.52 -8.69
CA GLU A 145 6.17 7.58 -9.68
C GLU A 145 6.43 7.09 -11.11
N GLN A 146 7.46 6.25 -11.29
CA GLN A 146 7.75 5.63 -12.57
C GLN A 146 6.58 4.74 -13.03
N SER A 147 6.04 3.91 -12.14
CA SER A 147 4.90 3.03 -12.44
C SER A 147 3.68 3.83 -12.90
N PHE A 148 3.31 4.88 -12.16
CA PHE A 148 2.19 5.75 -12.51
C PHE A 148 2.42 6.51 -13.81
N ALA A 149 3.64 7.00 -14.04
CA ALA A 149 4.02 7.67 -15.29
C ALA A 149 3.91 6.74 -16.50
N THR A 150 4.39 5.50 -16.38
CA THR A 150 4.36 4.50 -17.44
C THR A 150 2.95 4.00 -17.73
N SER A 151 2.12 3.77 -16.70
CA SER A 151 0.75 3.31 -16.89
C SER A 151 -0.23 4.43 -17.26
N GLY A 152 0.16 5.70 -17.08
CA GLY A 152 -0.71 6.86 -17.37
C GLY A 152 -1.95 6.93 -16.49
N VAL A 153 -1.91 6.34 -15.29
CA VAL A 153 -3.02 6.34 -14.33
C VAL A 153 -2.76 7.34 -13.21
N LYS A 154 -3.82 7.79 -12.55
CA LYS A 154 -3.79 8.60 -11.33
C LYS A 154 -4.72 8.03 -10.28
N LEU A 155 -4.52 8.40 -9.02
CA LEU A 155 -5.45 8.14 -7.93
C LEU A 155 -6.61 9.13 -8.03
N SER A 156 -7.85 8.64 -8.02
CA SER A 156 -9.03 9.51 -8.08
C SER A 156 -9.26 10.28 -6.78
N GLU A 157 -8.81 9.74 -5.65
CA GLU A 157 -8.89 10.35 -4.33
C GLU A 157 -7.71 9.96 -3.45
N VAL A 158 -7.56 10.61 -2.29
CA VAL A 158 -6.53 10.26 -1.29
C VAL A 158 -6.92 8.92 -0.65
N PRO A 159 -6.12 7.85 -0.82
CA PRO A 159 -6.48 6.55 -0.27
C PRO A 159 -6.27 6.52 1.25
N ALA A 160 -7.18 5.89 1.99
CA ALA A 160 -7.02 5.68 3.43
C ALA A 160 -5.85 4.74 3.76
N ALA A 161 -5.57 3.79 2.87
CA ALA A 161 -4.45 2.87 2.94
C ALA A 161 -3.88 2.64 1.54
N LEU A 162 -2.55 2.63 1.40
CA LEU A 162 -1.87 2.34 0.14
C LEU A 162 -0.97 1.12 0.33
N ILE A 163 -1.41 -0.03 -0.17
CA ILE A 163 -0.64 -1.27 -0.16
C ILE A 163 0.05 -1.40 -1.52
N ILE A 164 1.39 -1.37 -1.52
CA ILE A 164 2.21 -1.39 -2.74
C ILE A 164 2.91 -2.75 -2.84
N GLN A 165 2.70 -3.45 -3.95
CA GLN A 165 3.40 -4.68 -4.25
C GLN A 165 4.66 -4.38 -5.05
N MET A 166 5.78 -4.88 -4.55
CA MET A 166 7.08 -4.69 -5.18
C MET A 166 7.17 -5.48 -6.50
N PRO A 167 7.93 -5.00 -7.51
CA PRO A 167 8.02 -5.64 -8.82
C PRO A 167 8.79 -6.97 -8.73
N ARG A 168 8.05 -8.05 -8.50
CA ARG A 168 8.54 -9.43 -8.45
C ARG A 168 7.83 -10.26 -9.51
N PHE A 169 8.57 -11.16 -10.14
CA PHE A 169 8.02 -12.11 -11.11
C PHE A 169 8.31 -13.54 -10.64
N GLY A 170 7.30 -14.16 -10.03
CA GLY A 170 7.44 -15.48 -9.41
C GLY A 170 8.45 -15.51 -8.25
N LYS A 171 8.94 -16.69 -7.91
CA LYS A 171 9.82 -16.91 -6.73
C LYS A 171 11.26 -16.44 -6.94
N ASN A 172 11.74 -16.47 -8.19
CA ASN A 172 13.18 -16.35 -8.48
C ASN A 172 13.59 -14.98 -9.01
N TYR A 173 12.65 -14.17 -9.50
CA TYR A 173 12.99 -12.90 -10.14
C TYR A 173 12.53 -11.71 -9.30
N LYS A 174 13.53 -10.94 -8.85
CA LYS A 174 13.36 -9.63 -8.23
C LYS A 174 13.93 -8.61 -9.22
N LEU A 175 13.14 -7.61 -9.64
CA LEU A 175 13.60 -6.61 -10.60
C LEU A 175 14.86 -5.87 -10.09
N TYR A 176 14.82 -5.52 -8.79
CA TYR A 176 15.97 -4.98 -8.07
C TYR A 176 16.31 -5.89 -6.89
N PRO A 177 17.62 -6.15 -6.62
CA PRO A 177 18.04 -6.99 -5.51
C PRO A 177 17.83 -6.31 -4.15
N ARG A 178 17.86 -4.98 -4.12
CA ARG A 178 17.64 -4.13 -2.95
C ARG A 178 16.81 -2.93 -3.35
N LEU A 179 16.01 -2.44 -2.42
CA LEU A 179 15.20 -1.24 -2.55
C LEU A 179 15.20 -0.50 -1.21
N LEU A 180 15.04 0.81 -1.26
CA LEU A 180 14.94 1.65 -0.07
C LEU A 180 13.47 2.00 0.19
N PRO A 181 12.84 1.46 1.25
CA PRO A 181 11.50 1.87 1.63
C PRO A 181 11.47 3.35 1.98
N SER A 182 10.52 4.11 1.41
CA SER A 182 10.34 5.52 1.73
C SER A 182 9.53 5.65 3.02
N PRO A 183 10.07 6.24 4.11
CA PRO A 183 9.32 6.40 5.38
C PRO A 183 8.11 7.32 5.24
N LEU A 184 8.24 8.34 4.39
CA LEU A 184 7.17 9.21 3.95
C LEU A 184 7.10 9.13 2.43
N LEU A 185 5.88 8.97 1.93
CA LEU A 185 5.59 8.86 0.50
C LEU A 185 4.77 10.08 0.10
N ASP A 186 5.28 10.85 -0.87
CA ASP A 186 4.57 12.00 -1.40
C ASP A 186 3.64 11.54 -2.53
N VAL A 187 2.35 11.63 -2.30
CA VAL A 187 1.32 11.16 -3.24
C VAL A 187 0.63 12.31 -3.96
N THR A 188 1.04 13.56 -3.72
CA THR A 188 0.39 14.76 -4.26
C THR A 188 0.27 14.71 -5.78
N ASP A 189 1.37 14.37 -6.45
CA ASP A 189 1.47 14.35 -7.91
C ASP A 189 0.83 13.10 -8.54
N LEU A 190 0.41 12.13 -7.71
CA LEU A 190 -0.26 10.90 -8.14
C LEU A 190 -1.78 11.06 -8.16
N ILE A 191 -2.33 12.05 -7.47
CA ILE A 191 -3.78 12.23 -7.28
C ILE A 191 -4.33 13.21 -8.30
N GLU A 192 -5.46 12.84 -8.91
CA GLU A 192 -6.22 13.68 -9.82
C GLU A 192 -6.92 14.82 -9.07
N GLY A 193 -7.06 15.99 -9.70
CA GLY A 193 -7.75 17.12 -9.08
C GLY A 193 -6.89 17.96 -8.12
N LEU A 194 -5.78 17.40 -7.61
CA LEU A 194 -4.93 18.13 -6.67
C LEU A 194 -4.09 19.22 -7.36
N PRO A 195 -3.95 20.39 -6.72
CA PRO A 195 -3.09 21.45 -7.21
C PRO A 195 -1.63 21.01 -7.17
N ARG A 196 -0.87 21.36 -8.21
CA ARG A 196 0.55 21.01 -8.35
C ARG A 196 1.40 22.27 -8.45
N GLN A 197 2.64 22.22 -8.00
CA GLN A 197 3.58 23.32 -8.15
C GLN A 197 4.28 23.26 -9.50
N CYS A 198 4.49 24.42 -10.12
CA CYS A 198 5.29 24.53 -11.31
C CYS A 198 6.75 24.22 -10.96
N THR A 199 7.33 23.22 -11.62
CA THR A 199 8.72 22.80 -11.41
C THR A 199 9.76 23.91 -11.61
N VAL A 200 9.42 24.96 -12.40
CA VAL A 200 10.35 26.05 -12.73
C VAL A 200 10.29 27.23 -11.75
N CYS A 201 9.09 27.66 -11.36
CA CYS A 201 8.91 28.89 -10.57
C CYS A 201 8.18 28.69 -9.24
N GLY A 202 7.71 27.47 -8.93
CA GLY A 202 6.96 27.14 -7.71
C GLY A 202 5.51 27.63 -7.67
N ALA A 203 5.08 28.48 -8.61
CA ALA A 203 3.69 28.94 -8.71
C ALA A 203 2.74 27.81 -9.11
N LEU A 204 1.42 28.01 -8.99
CA LEU A 204 0.42 27.02 -9.36
C LEU A 204 0.58 26.56 -10.82
N ALA A 205 0.73 25.25 -11.01
CA ALA A 205 0.75 24.63 -12.32
C ALA A 205 -0.68 24.50 -12.87
N ARG A 206 -0.84 24.76 -14.17
CA ARG A 206 -2.11 24.58 -14.90
C ARG A 206 -2.01 23.53 -16.00
N TRP A 207 -0.80 23.06 -16.26
CA TRP A 207 -0.49 22.14 -17.34
C TRP A 207 0.45 21.06 -16.83
N GLU A 208 0.30 19.86 -17.36
CA GLU A 208 1.26 18.79 -17.18
C GLU A 208 1.73 18.24 -18.53
N CYS A 209 2.96 17.72 -18.56
CA CYS A 209 3.49 17.04 -19.73
C CYS A 209 4.28 15.81 -19.29
N ALA A 210 3.73 14.63 -19.54
CA ALA A 210 4.38 13.35 -19.21
C ALA A 210 5.75 13.19 -19.90
N ALA A 211 5.90 13.70 -21.13
CA ALA A 211 7.16 13.66 -21.88
C ALA A 211 8.28 14.54 -21.25
N CYS A 212 7.94 15.42 -20.30
CA CYS A 212 8.92 16.24 -19.58
C CYS A 212 9.44 15.57 -18.29
N ALA A 213 8.94 14.40 -17.91
CA ALA A 213 9.35 13.69 -16.69
C ALA A 213 10.87 13.44 -16.64
N GLY A 214 11.46 13.65 -15.46
CA GLY A 214 12.86 13.35 -15.17
C GLY A 214 13.90 14.35 -15.70
N ARG A 215 13.49 15.49 -16.29
CA ARG A 215 14.43 16.47 -16.87
C ARG A 215 14.65 17.74 -16.04
N CYS A 216 13.67 18.17 -15.25
CA CYS A 216 13.75 19.40 -14.45
C CYS A 216 13.68 19.14 -12.93
N GLY A 217 13.66 17.87 -12.54
CA GLY A 217 13.51 17.37 -11.17
C GLY A 217 13.44 15.85 -11.19
N ALA A 218 13.32 15.22 -10.03
CA ALA A 218 13.15 13.77 -9.96
C ALA A 218 11.67 13.43 -10.15
N GLY A 219 11.34 12.35 -10.86
CA GLY A 219 9.96 11.84 -10.83
C GLY A 219 8.87 12.76 -11.39
N LEU A 220 7.66 12.62 -10.86
CA LEU A 220 6.46 13.24 -11.40
C LEU A 220 6.37 14.74 -11.11
N GLU A 221 6.96 15.26 -10.03
CA GLU A 221 7.01 16.71 -9.71
C GLU A 221 7.55 17.55 -10.89
N SER A 222 8.42 16.97 -11.70
CA SER A 222 9.06 17.62 -12.86
C SER A 222 8.14 17.80 -14.09
N THR A 223 6.90 17.30 -14.02
CA THR A 223 5.96 17.30 -15.17
C THR A 223 4.98 18.47 -15.15
N ALA A 224 4.89 19.24 -14.07
CA ALA A 224 3.88 20.28 -13.88
C ALA A 224 4.42 21.70 -14.17
N PHE A 225 3.66 22.49 -14.95
CA PHE A 225 4.06 23.82 -15.40
C PHE A 225 2.91 24.85 -15.30
N CYS A 226 3.27 26.10 -14.98
CA CYS A 226 2.41 27.24 -15.28
C CYS A 226 2.52 27.61 -16.77
N ALA A 227 1.54 28.33 -17.31
CA ALA A 227 1.49 28.62 -18.75
C ALA A 227 2.75 29.36 -19.31
N PRO A 228 3.33 30.36 -18.61
CA PRO A 228 4.59 30.97 -19.04
C PRO A 228 5.76 29.99 -19.08
N CYS A 229 5.96 29.20 -18.02
CA CYS A 229 7.07 28.25 -17.92
C CYS A 229 6.93 27.09 -18.91
N LEU A 230 5.70 26.63 -19.18
CA LEU A 230 5.44 25.62 -20.20
C LEU A 230 5.92 26.10 -21.56
N ARG A 231 5.57 27.33 -21.97
CA ARG A 231 6.01 27.88 -23.27
C ARG A 231 7.52 27.93 -23.40
N LEU A 232 8.23 28.29 -22.33
CA LEU A 232 9.69 28.30 -22.31
C LEU A 232 10.29 26.89 -22.39
N ALA A 233 9.74 25.94 -21.63
CA ALA A 233 10.19 24.55 -21.61
C ALA A 233 9.90 23.80 -22.92
N HIS A 234 8.79 24.12 -23.59
CA HIS A 234 8.34 23.48 -24.84
C HIS A 234 8.86 24.18 -26.10
N ARG A 235 9.41 25.40 -26.01
CA ARG A 235 10.02 26.10 -27.16
C ARG A 235 11.08 25.25 -27.90
N PRO A 236 12.02 24.56 -27.22
CA PRO A 236 12.95 23.65 -27.90
C PRO A 236 12.35 22.26 -28.20
N ARG A 237 11.07 22.01 -27.90
CA ARG A 237 10.45 20.67 -27.90
C ARG A 237 9.02 20.71 -28.48
N PRO A 238 8.86 21.04 -29.77
CA PRO A 238 7.53 21.22 -30.38
C PRO A 238 6.68 19.94 -30.42
N HIS A 239 7.30 18.77 -30.28
CA HIS A 239 6.60 17.48 -30.29
C HIS A 239 5.96 17.11 -28.94
N HIS A 240 6.26 17.83 -27.86
CA HIS A 240 5.69 17.54 -26.55
C HIS A 240 4.24 18.02 -26.48
N GLN A 241 3.33 17.12 -26.10
CA GLN A 241 1.93 17.45 -25.86
C GLN A 241 1.69 17.65 -24.36
N ALA A 242 1.23 18.84 -23.99
CA ALA A 242 0.83 19.14 -22.63
C ALA A 242 -0.69 19.03 -22.49
N THR A 243 -1.14 18.49 -21.36
CA THR A 243 -2.56 18.39 -20.99
C THR A 243 -2.87 19.40 -19.88
N PRO A 244 -4.08 19.99 -19.88
CA PRO A 244 -4.50 20.85 -18.79
C PRO A 244 -4.70 20.01 -17.51
N LEU A 245 -4.26 20.54 -16.37
CA LEU A 245 -4.55 19.96 -15.07
C LEU A 245 -5.97 20.34 -14.66
N ALA A 246 -6.78 19.36 -14.29
CA ALA A 246 -8.06 19.59 -13.63
C ALA A 246 -7.78 20.06 -12.20
N VAL A 247 -7.91 21.35 -11.92
CA VAL A 247 -7.79 21.92 -10.57
C VAL A 247 -9.10 22.63 -10.27
N SER A 248 -9.71 22.37 -9.11
CA SER A 248 -10.95 23.03 -8.71
C SER A 248 -10.78 24.56 -8.69
N GLU A 249 -11.79 25.30 -9.16
CA GLU A 249 -11.79 26.76 -9.14
C GLU A 249 -11.68 27.31 -7.71
N GLU A 250 -12.31 26.64 -6.74
CA GLU A 250 -12.25 26.99 -5.32
C GLU A 250 -10.82 26.94 -4.78
N LEU A 251 -10.09 25.87 -5.12
CA LEU A 251 -8.68 25.71 -4.74
C LEU A 251 -7.79 26.72 -5.47
N THR A 252 -8.13 27.07 -6.70
CA THR A 252 -7.37 28.02 -7.50
C THR A 252 -7.33 29.40 -6.84
N THR A 253 -8.47 29.93 -6.37
CA THR A 253 -8.54 31.25 -5.72
C THR A 253 -7.78 31.29 -4.39
N ILE A 254 -7.82 30.20 -3.62
CA ILE A 254 -7.12 30.11 -2.33
C ILE A 254 -5.60 30.06 -2.53
N LEU A 255 -5.13 29.34 -3.54
CA LEU A 255 -3.72 29.03 -3.75
C LEU A 255 -2.94 30.10 -4.54
N GLU A 256 -3.60 31.18 -4.97
CA GLU A 256 -2.91 32.36 -5.52
C GLU A 256 -2.02 33.07 -4.49
N SER A 257 -2.28 32.85 -3.19
CA SER A 257 -1.58 33.52 -2.08
C SER A 257 -0.92 32.57 -1.07
N CYS A 258 -1.06 31.25 -1.26
CA CYS A 258 -0.58 30.22 -0.34
C CYS A 258 0.27 29.16 -1.07
N PRO A 259 1.23 28.52 -0.38
CA PRO A 259 1.96 27.40 -0.96
C PRO A 259 1.00 26.24 -1.25
N VAL A 260 1.22 25.56 -2.38
CA VAL A 260 0.42 24.40 -2.76
C VAL A 260 0.61 23.29 -1.73
N PRO A 261 -0.46 22.76 -1.11
CA PRO A 261 -0.36 21.72 -0.11
C PRO A 261 0.16 20.42 -0.72
N ARG A 262 0.94 19.69 0.07
CA ARG A 262 1.45 18.36 -0.28
C ARG A 262 0.78 17.32 0.60
N VAL A 263 0.45 16.18 0.01
CA VAL A 263 -0.17 15.03 0.68
C VAL A 263 0.90 13.95 0.85
N TYR A 264 1.17 13.59 2.10
CA TYR A 264 2.13 12.56 2.47
C TYR A 264 1.42 11.37 3.12
N MET A 265 1.89 10.16 2.82
CA MET A 265 1.51 8.94 3.51
C MET A 265 2.70 8.38 4.29
N GLU A 266 2.47 7.88 5.50
CA GLU A 266 3.52 7.33 6.36
C GLU A 266 3.61 5.81 6.21
N LEU A 267 4.83 5.30 6.04
CA LEU A 267 5.10 3.87 6.03
C LEU A 267 5.02 3.32 7.47
N PHE A 268 4.04 2.44 7.71
CA PHE A 268 3.85 1.79 9.01
C PHE A 268 4.17 0.29 9.01
N ALA A 269 4.25 -0.36 7.85
CA ALA A 269 4.57 -1.80 7.78
C ALA A 269 5.26 -2.17 6.46
N VAL A 270 6.10 -3.21 6.52
CA VAL A 270 6.72 -3.86 5.35
C VAL A 270 6.57 -5.36 5.52
N LEU A 271 5.87 -5.99 4.57
CA LEU A 271 5.82 -7.45 4.44
C LEU A 271 6.99 -7.91 3.58
N CYS A 272 7.78 -8.84 4.12
CA CYS A 272 8.97 -9.38 3.46
C CYS A 272 8.81 -10.87 3.23
N ILE A 273 9.31 -11.33 2.08
CA ILE A 273 9.43 -12.74 1.75
C ILE A 273 10.80 -13.00 1.12
N GLU A 274 11.47 -14.05 1.58
CA GLU A 274 12.69 -14.54 0.94
C GLU A 274 12.36 -15.58 -0.14
N THR A 275 11.89 -16.77 0.27
CA THR A 275 11.56 -17.91 -0.60
C THR A 275 10.10 -18.36 -0.46
N SER A 276 9.69 -18.73 0.76
CA SER A 276 8.39 -19.32 1.09
C SER A 276 7.98 -19.03 2.55
N HIS A 277 8.51 -17.95 3.11
CA HIS A 277 8.22 -17.56 4.49
C HIS A 277 8.06 -16.05 4.57
N TYR A 278 6.87 -15.61 4.95
CA TYR A 278 6.56 -14.22 5.16
C TYR A 278 6.91 -13.79 6.58
N VAL A 279 7.54 -12.63 6.68
CA VAL A 279 7.84 -11.92 7.93
C VAL A 279 7.36 -10.47 7.80
N ALA A 280 7.14 -9.80 8.93
CA ALA A 280 6.68 -8.42 8.92
C ALA A 280 7.64 -7.52 9.70
N PHE A 281 7.88 -6.33 9.18
CA PHE A 281 8.44 -5.21 9.92
C PHE A 281 7.30 -4.21 10.14
N VAL A 282 7.02 -3.84 11.39
CA VAL A 282 5.91 -2.93 11.72
C VAL A 282 6.40 -1.80 12.61
N LYS A 283 5.94 -0.58 12.34
CA LYS A 283 6.21 0.60 13.13
C LYS A 283 5.33 0.58 14.38
N ALA A 284 5.97 0.56 15.55
CA ALA A 284 5.30 0.33 16.84
C ALA A 284 4.83 1.64 17.53
N GLY A 285 4.59 2.70 16.77
CA GLY A 285 4.14 3.99 17.28
C GLY A 285 3.95 5.02 16.16
N ALA A 286 3.45 6.20 16.53
CA ALA A 286 3.26 7.32 15.61
C ALA A 286 4.52 8.19 15.51
N GLY A 287 4.74 8.79 14.34
CA GLY A 287 5.82 9.74 14.10
C GLY A 287 7.13 9.10 13.64
N ASN A 288 8.02 9.91 13.08
CA ASN A 288 9.18 9.42 12.33
C ASN A 288 10.15 8.54 13.16
N ASP A 289 10.31 8.86 14.45
CA ASP A 289 11.25 8.19 15.35
C ASP A 289 10.67 6.96 16.06
N ALA A 290 9.44 6.56 15.72
CA ALA A 290 8.83 5.40 16.36
C ALA A 290 9.63 4.12 16.06
N PRO A 291 9.82 3.25 17.07
CA PRO A 291 10.62 2.05 16.91
C PRO A 291 9.94 1.06 15.95
N TRP A 292 10.77 0.31 15.23
CA TRP A 292 10.32 -0.78 14.38
C TRP A 292 10.41 -2.11 15.12
N CYS A 293 9.42 -2.98 14.93
CA CYS A 293 9.45 -4.35 15.38
C CYS A 293 9.57 -5.30 14.19
N PHE A 294 10.39 -6.34 14.38
CA PHE A 294 10.45 -7.49 13.48
C PHE A 294 9.55 -8.59 14.04
N PHE A 295 8.73 -9.18 13.16
CA PHE A 295 7.81 -10.25 13.49
C PHE A 295 8.02 -11.44 12.55
N ASP A 296 8.20 -12.61 13.18
CA ASP A 296 8.30 -13.91 12.53
C ASP A 296 7.40 -14.89 13.29
N SER A 297 6.35 -15.39 12.62
CA SER A 297 5.34 -16.27 13.24
C SER A 297 5.87 -17.67 13.55
N MET A 298 7.02 -18.06 12.98
CA MET A 298 7.62 -19.39 13.11
C MET A 298 8.91 -19.39 13.94
N ALA A 299 9.31 -18.25 14.51
CA ALA A 299 10.57 -18.09 15.26
C ALA A 299 10.72 -19.05 16.46
N ASP A 300 9.61 -19.48 17.07
CA ASP A 300 9.61 -20.39 18.21
C ASP A 300 9.67 -21.89 17.82
N ARG A 301 9.73 -22.23 16.53
CA ARG A 301 9.96 -23.62 16.09
C ARG A 301 11.41 -24.01 16.36
N LYS A 302 11.63 -24.76 17.44
CA LYS A 302 12.80 -25.64 17.53
C LYS A 302 12.69 -26.65 16.38
N GLY A 303 13.44 -26.43 15.30
CA GLY A 303 13.58 -27.43 14.26
C GLY A 303 14.22 -28.67 14.86
N THR A 304 13.43 -29.74 15.07
CA THR A 304 14.00 -31.08 15.06
C THR A 304 14.35 -31.37 13.61
N CYS A 305 15.60 -31.09 13.24
CA CYS A 305 16.21 -31.81 12.13
C CYS A 305 16.14 -33.30 12.48
N LEU A 306 15.29 -34.03 11.77
CA LEU A 306 15.46 -35.47 11.57
C LEU A 306 16.26 -35.64 10.27
#